data_AF-A0A535M3N2-F1
#
_entry.id   AF-A0A535M3N2-F1
#
_cell.length_a   1.000
_cell.length_b   1.000
_cell.length_c   1.000
_cell.angle_alpha   90.00
_cell.angle_beta   90.00
_cell.angle_gamma   90.00
#
_symmetry.space_group_name_H-M   'P 1'
#
loop_
_entity.id
_entity.type
_entity.pdbx_description
1 polymer ?
#
loop_
_entity_poly.entity_id
_entity_poly.type
_entity_poly.pdbx_seq_one_letter_code
_entity_poly.pdbx_strand_id
1 'polypeptide(L)'
;MRASELRAQIEDIVRSGEAGNPSANILAPIDGETEVWAAGVTYKQSEEARKEESGTPDIYAKVYTAQRPELFFKATPRRVADPDAPIVVRADSTWDVPEPELVLVINAYGEIIGYTIGNDVSSRSIEGENPLYLPQAKVYAGCCALGPGITPAWEVSDPYNLTIRLTIERNKQVYWEGDTSTRELKRRFEELVSYLFLENDFPDGVFLCTGTALVPEKQFTLQPGDVVQIRVDQLGSLRNPVVRGKIGMASSNP
;
A
#
# COMPACT_ATOMS: atom_id res chain seq x y z
N MET A 1 17.02 -5.31 14.46
CA MET A 1 17.35 -4.27 15.46
C MET A 1 16.08 -3.90 16.22
N ARG A 2 16.14 -3.77 17.55
CA ARG A 2 14.97 -3.36 18.36
C ARG A 2 14.62 -1.90 18.08
N ALA A 3 13.36 -1.52 18.27
CA ALA A 3 12.88 -0.16 18.00
C ALA A 3 13.66 0.92 18.78
N SER A 4 14.03 0.65 20.04
CA SER A 4 14.82 1.57 20.86
C SER A 4 16.25 1.78 20.34
N GLU A 5 16.88 0.72 19.84
CA GLU A 5 18.23 0.78 19.25
C GLU A 5 18.18 1.57 17.93
N LEU A 6 17.18 1.30 17.09
CA LEU A 6 16.98 2.02 15.83
C LEU A 6 16.78 3.51 16.07
N ARG A 7 15.96 3.87 17.05
CA ARG A 7 15.74 5.26 17.43
C ARG A 7 17.04 5.95 17.85
N ALA A 8 17.83 5.31 18.71
CA ALA A 8 19.09 5.87 19.16
C ALA A 8 20.06 6.13 17.98
N GLN A 9 20.11 5.22 17.01
CA GLN A 9 20.94 5.38 15.82
C GLN A 9 20.45 6.51 14.91
N ILE A 10 19.15 6.59 14.63
CA ILE A 10 18.57 7.67 13.81
C ILE A 10 18.81 9.03 14.47
N GLU A 11 18.57 9.14 15.77
CA GLU A 11 18.82 10.39 16.51
C GLU A 11 20.31 10.79 16.46
N ASP A 12 21.23 9.83 16.41
CA ASP A 12 22.66 10.12 16.30
C ASP A 12 23.06 10.61 14.91
N ILE A 13 22.53 9.98 13.85
CA ILE A 13 22.74 10.39 12.46
C ILE A 13 22.16 11.80 12.21
N VAL A 14 20.96 12.08 12.74
CA VAL A 14 20.35 13.41 12.61
C VAL A 14 21.21 14.48 13.32
N ARG A 15 21.82 14.15 14.46
CA ARG A 15 22.75 15.05 15.17
C ARG A 15 24.06 15.27 14.42
N SER A 16 24.56 14.28 13.68
CA SER A 16 25.82 14.40 12.94
C SER A 16 25.72 15.27 11.69
N GLY A 17 24.49 15.56 11.22
CA GLY A 17 24.23 16.62 10.23
C GLY A 17 24.53 16.24 8.78
N GLU A 18 24.59 14.95 8.45
CA GLU A 18 24.69 14.50 7.06
C GLU A 18 23.34 14.73 6.36
N ALA A 19 23.23 15.84 5.63
CA ALA A 19 22.08 16.09 4.76
C ALA A 19 22.21 15.25 3.48
N GLY A 20 21.15 14.51 3.15
CA GLY A 20 21.04 13.79 1.88
C GLY A 20 21.07 14.74 0.68
N ASN A 21 21.48 14.23 -0.49
CA ASN A 21 21.49 15.02 -1.72
C ASN A 21 20.03 15.24 -2.22
N PRO A 22 19.51 16.47 -2.25
CA PRO A 22 18.13 16.75 -2.69
C PRO A 22 17.89 16.47 -4.18
N SER A 23 18.93 16.24 -4.98
CA SER A 23 18.82 15.87 -6.40
C SER A 23 18.85 14.35 -6.66
N ALA A 24 18.88 13.52 -5.61
CA ALA A 24 18.88 12.07 -5.77
C ALA A 24 17.48 11.57 -6.15
N ASN A 25 17.44 10.55 -7.02
CA ASN A 25 16.20 9.82 -7.28
C ASN A 25 15.79 9.09 -6.00
N ILE A 26 14.58 9.37 -5.52
CA ILE A 26 14.02 8.69 -4.35
C ILE A 26 13.56 7.31 -4.81
N LEU A 27 14.03 6.27 -4.13
CA LEU A 27 13.60 4.89 -4.35
C LEU A 27 12.56 4.49 -3.30
N ALA A 28 11.78 3.46 -3.61
CA ALA A 28 10.93 2.82 -2.62
C ALA A 28 11.80 2.33 -1.44
N PRO A 29 11.35 2.48 -0.17
CA PRO A 29 12.16 2.15 0.99
C PRO A 29 12.16 0.64 1.28
N ILE A 30 12.39 -0.20 0.26
CA ILE A 30 12.29 -1.66 0.34
C ILE A 30 13.39 -2.32 -0.51
N ASP A 31 14.07 -3.32 0.06
CA ASP A 31 15.18 -4.02 -0.60
C ASP A 31 15.39 -5.45 -0.05
N GLY A 32 16.39 -6.15 -0.58
CA GLY A 32 16.78 -7.48 -0.10
C GLY A 32 15.64 -8.50 -0.09
N GLU A 33 15.45 -9.14 1.05
CA GLU A 33 14.41 -10.16 1.28
C GLU A 33 13.18 -9.59 2.01
N THR A 34 13.07 -8.27 2.16
CA THR A 34 11.87 -7.68 2.76
C THR A 34 10.63 -7.89 1.89
N GLU A 35 9.51 -8.14 2.54
CA GLU A 35 8.25 -8.44 1.87
C GLU A 35 7.20 -7.36 2.12
N VAL A 36 6.26 -7.22 1.19
CA VAL A 36 5.02 -6.47 1.39
C VAL A 36 3.88 -7.47 1.55
N TRP A 37 3.16 -7.34 2.65
CA TRP A 37 1.89 -7.98 2.94
C TRP A 37 0.79 -6.93 3.02
N ALA A 38 -0.45 -7.34 2.88
CA ALA A 38 -1.60 -6.45 2.93
C ALA A 38 -2.76 -7.08 3.71
N ALA A 39 -3.53 -6.22 4.36
CA ALA A 39 -4.74 -6.57 5.08
C ALA A 39 -5.97 -6.08 4.31
N GLY A 40 -6.89 -6.99 3.99
CA GLY A 40 -8.15 -6.63 3.36
C GLY A 40 -9.28 -6.43 4.38
N VAL A 41 -10.36 -5.77 3.93
CA VAL A 41 -11.63 -5.67 4.67
C VAL A 41 -11.45 -5.06 6.08
N THR A 42 -10.59 -4.05 6.21
CA THR A 42 -10.28 -3.37 7.48
C THR A 42 -11.12 -2.12 7.74
N TYR A 43 -11.79 -1.60 6.70
CA TYR A 43 -12.75 -0.49 6.74
C TYR A 43 -14.14 -0.95 6.30
N LYS A 44 -15.19 -0.31 6.82
CA LYS A 44 -16.58 -0.60 6.43
C LYS A 44 -16.84 -0.37 4.93
N GLN A 45 -16.34 0.73 4.38
CA GLN A 45 -16.47 1.04 2.94
C GLN A 45 -15.79 -0.02 2.07
N SER A 46 -14.65 -0.56 2.53
CA SER A 46 -13.92 -1.64 1.87
C SER A 46 -14.70 -2.96 1.85
N GLU A 47 -15.50 -3.23 2.89
CA GLU A 47 -16.42 -4.37 2.94
C GLU A 47 -17.58 -4.17 1.96
N GLU A 48 -18.21 -2.99 1.98
CA GLU A 48 -19.34 -2.64 1.13
C GLU A 48 -18.97 -2.70 -0.35
N ALA A 49 -17.84 -2.10 -0.76
CA ALA A 49 -17.34 -2.16 -2.12
C ALA A 49 -17.18 -3.62 -2.58
N ARG A 50 -16.40 -4.45 -1.87
CA ARG A 50 -16.14 -5.85 -2.26
C ARG A 50 -17.40 -6.70 -2.39
N LYS A 51 -18.48 -6.40 -1.65
CA LYS A 51 -19.77 -7.05 -1.83
C LYS A 51 -20.42 -6.72 -3.18
N GLU A 52 -20.26 -5.50 -3.68
CA GLU A 52 -20.80 -5.05 -4.96
C GLU A 52 -19.99 -5.53 -6.18
N GLU A 53 -18.70 -5.80 -5.99
CA GLU A 53 -17.78 -6.25 -7.05
C GLU A 53 -17.81 -7.78 -7.24
N SER A 54 -18.09 -8.53 -6.17
CA SER A 54 -17.89 -9.98 -6.12
C SER A 54 -19.12 -10.79 -6.51
N GLY A 55 -18.91 -11.90 -7.22
CA GLY A 55 -19.93 -12.95 -7.38
C GLY A 55 -20.22 -13.74 -6.09
N THR A 56 -19.44 -13.53 -5.02
CA THR A 56 -19.53 -14.24 -3.73
C THR A 56 -19.44 -13.28 -2.53
N PRO A 57 -20.39 -12.33 -2.38
CA PRO A 57 -20.31 -11.25 -1.38
C PRO A 57 -20.22 -11.73 0.08
N ASP A 58 -20.70 -12.95 0.37
CA ASP A 58 -20.73 -13.52 1.72
C ASP A 58 -19.36 -13.70 2.36
N ILE A 59 -18.29 -13.89 1.58
CA ILE A 59 -16.95 -14.15 2.12
C ILE A 59 -16.37 -12.89 2.79
N TYR A 60 -16.54 -11.72 2.18
CA TYR A 60 -16.01 -10.46 2.70
C TYR A 60 -16.75 -10.01 3.96
N ALA A 61 -18.08 -10.22 4.01
CA ALA A 61 -18.88 -9.97 5.20
C ALA A 61 -18.44 -10.85 6.40
N LYS A 62 -18.15 -12.13 6.12
CA LYS A 62 -17.63 -13.07 7.13
C LYS A 62 -16.29 -12.60 7.66
N VAL A 63 -15.35 -12.20 6.80
CA VAL A 63 -14.04 -11.69 7.23
C VAL A 63 -14.18 -10.42 8.06
N TYR A 64 -15.06 -9.49 7.66
CA TYR A 64 -15.23 -8.23 8.40
C TYR A 64 -15.59 -8.46 9.86
N THR A 65 -16.40 -9.47 10.17
CA THR A 65 -16.87 -9.78 11.53
C THR A 65 -16.09 -10.88 12.24
N ALA A 66 -15.22 -11.62 11.53
CA ALA A 66 -14.43 -12.72 12.07
C ALA A 66 -13.31 -12.24 12.99
N GLN A 67 -12.86 -13.12 13.89
CA GLN A 67 -11.67 -12.86 14.71
C GLN A 67 -10.40 -12.77 13.84
N ARG A 68 -10.21 -13.71 12.92
CA ARG A 68 -9.05 -13.72 12.01
C ARG A 68 -9.24 -12.68 10.90
N PRO A 69 -8.30 -11.72 10.71
CA PRO A 69 -8.32 -10.79 9.60
C PRO A 69 -7.89 -11.48 8.29
N GLU A 70 -8.23 -10.87 7.16
CA GLU A 70 -7.60 -11.22 5.88
C GLU A 70 -6.18 -10.65 5.84
N LEU A 71 -5.22 -11.51 5.53
CA LEU A 71 -3.84 -11.15 5.24
C LEU A 71 -3.41 -11.89 3.97
N PHE A 72 -2.75 -11.19 3.06
CA PHE A 72 -2.20 -11.78 1.85
C PHE A 72 -0.85 -11.19 1.49
N PHE A 73 -0.02 -12.01 0.85
CA PHE A 73 1.24 -11.56 0.27
C PHE A 73 0.98 -10.62 -0.91
N LYS A 74 1.63 -9.46 -0.93
CA LYS A 74 1.44 -8.45 -1.97
C LYS A 74 2.63 -8.36 -2.94
N ALA A 75 3.85 -8.19 -2.42
CA ALA A 75 4.99 -7.92 -3.29
C ALA A 75 6.34 -8.28 -2.65
N THR A 76 7.26 -8.70 -3.51
CA THR A 76 8.71 -8.66 -3.25
C THR A 76 9.25 -7.28 -3.67
N PRO A 77 10.47 -6.87 -3.28
CA PRO A 77 11.01 -5.55 -3.59
C PRO A 77 10.99 -5.24 -5.10
N ARG A 78 11.41 -6.21 -5.94
CA ARG A 78 11.40 -6.08 -7.42
C ARG A 78 10.02 -5.84 -8.09
N ARG A 79 8.93 -5.92 -7.34
CA ARG A 79 7.55 -5.68 -7.82
C ARG A 79 6.99 -4.35 -7.34
N VAL A 80 7.68 -3.68 -6.42
CA VAL A 80 7.31 -2.37 -5.88
C VAL A 80 7.89 -1.29 -6.79
N ALA A 81 7.05 -0.33 -7.18
CA ALA A 81 7.46 0.85 -7.92
C ALA A 81 7.99 1.91 -6.95
N ASP A 82 9.08 2.56 -7.36
CA ASP A 82 9.62 3.74 -6.70
C ASP A 82 8.64 4.93 -6.80
N PRO A 83 8.78 5.96 -5.96
CA PRO A 83 8.17 7.26 -6.22
C PRO A 83 8.47 7.75 -7.63
N ASP A 84 7.44 8.25 -8.32
CA ASP A 84 7.43 8.70 -9.72
C ASP A 84 7.72 7.62 -10.78
N ALA A 85 8.07 6.40 -10.37
CA ALA A 85 8.14 5.24 -11.27
C ALA A 85 6.74 4.67 -11.55
N PRO A 86 6.55 4.03 -12.70
CA PRO A 86 5.22 3.60 -13.12
C PRO A 86 4.69 2.42 -12.31
N ILE A 87 3.43 2.53 -11.87
CA ILE A 87 2.62 1.37 -11.50
C ILE A 87 1.98 0.76 -12.74
N VAL A 88 1.64 -0.53 -12.66
CA VAL A 88 1.14 -1.30 -13.79
C VAL A 88 -0.32 -1.68 -13.54
N VAL A 89 -1.16 -1.54 -14.58
CA VAL A 89 -2.43 -2.25 -14.68
C VAL A 89 -2.28 -3.44 -15.59
N ARG A 90 -2.98 -4.54 -15.30
CA ARG A 90 -2.79 -5.77 -16.07
C ARG A 90 -3.36 -5.65 -17.49
N ALA A 91 -2.73 -6.33 -18.44
CA ALA A 91 -3.20 -6.32 -19.83
C ALA A 91 -4.52 -7.08 -20.01
N ASP A 92 -4.74 -8.10 -19.18
CA ASP A 92 -5.92 -8.97 -19.15
C ASP A 92 -6.96 -8.55 -18.09
N SER A 93 -6.77 -7.39 -17.43
CA SER A 93 -7.79 -6.81 -16.56
C SER A 93 -8.52 -5.66 -17.24
N THR A 94 -9.84 -5.63 -17.03
CA THR A 94 -10.75 -4.59 -17.54
C THR A 94 -11.10 -3.56 -16.47
N TRP A 95 -10.80 -3.85 -15.20
CA TRP A 95 -11.14 -3.01 -14.07
C TRP A 95 -10.00 -3.04 -13.05
N ASP A 96 -9.26 -1.94 -13.00
CA ASP A 96 -8.09 -1.78 -12.15
C ASP A 96 -8.23 -0.51 -11.29
N VAL A 97 -7.92 -0.60 -10.00
CA VAL A 97 -8.05 0.51 -9.05
C VAL A 97 -6.77 0.68 -8.22
N PRO A 98 -6.42 1.92 -7.83
CA PRO A 98 -5.44 2.13 -6.78
C PRO A 98 -6.09 1.92 -5.42
N GLU A 99 -5.32 1.46 -4.44
CA GLU A 99 -5.77 1.32 -3.06
C GLU A 99 -4.79 2.11 -2.18
N PRO A 100 -5.15 3.35 -1.79
CA PRO A 100 -4.29 4.20 -0.99
C PRO A 100 -4.30 3.75 0.47
N GLU A 101 -3.13 3.41 1.01
CA GLU A 101 -3.02 2.83 2.34
C GLU A 101 -1.91 3.45 3.18
N LEU A 102 -2.16 3.53 4.50
CA LEU A 102 -1.09 3.62 5.46
C LEU A 102 -0.38 2.24 5.50
N VAL A 103 0.94 2.25 5.46
CA VAL A 103 1.75 1.03 5.52
C VAL A 103 2.58 1.04 6.78
N LEU A 104 2.48 -0.04 7.55
CA LEU A 104 3.33 -0.27 8.71
C LEU A 104 4.69 -0.78 8.26
N VAL A 105 5.75 -0.25 8.85
CA VAL A 105 7.10 -0.81 8.76
C VAL A 105 7.39 -1.54 10.05
N ILE A 106 7.58 -2.85 9.96
CA ILE A 106 7.67 -3.74 11.12
C ILE A 106 9.03 -4.41 11.10
N ASN A 107 9.75 -4.37 12.21
CA ASN A 107 11.04 -5.05 12.31
C ASN A 107 10.87 -6.56 12.58
N ALA A 108 11.98 -7.30 12.59
CA ALA A 108 12.00 -8.74 12.87
C ALA A 108 11.46 -9.17 14.24
N TYR A 109 11.22 -8.23 15.16
CA TYR A 109 10.66 -8.49 16.47
C TYR A 109 9.14 -8.23 16.55
N GLY A 110 8.51 -7.92 15.42
CA GLY A 110 7.09 -7.55 15.38
C GLY A 110 6.81 -6.15 15.92
N GLU A 111 7.83 -5.29 16.04
CA GLU A 111 7.68 -3.92 16.53
C GLU A 111 7.44 -2.98 15.34
N ILE A 112 6.40 -2.16 15.41
CA ILE A 112 6.13 -1.10 14.42
C ILE A 112 7.18 0.00 14.63
N ILE A 113 8.11 0.13 13.67
CA ILE A 113 9.23 1.08 13.73
C ILE A 113 8.99 2.35 12.92
N GLY A 114 8.00 2.34 12.02
CA GLY A 114 7.65 3.50 11.23
C GLY A 114 6.45 3.26 10.33
N TYR A 115 6.16 4.28 9.53
CA TYR A 115 5.05 4.31 8.61
C TYR A 115 5.50 4.83 7.25
N THR A 116 4.91 4.31 6.18
CA THR A 116 5.06 4.83 4.82
C THR A 116 3.72 4.86 4.10
N ILE A 117 3.68 5.42 2.90
CA ILE A 117 2.49 5.45 2.04
C ILE A 117 2.58 4.26 1.08
N GLY A 118 1.47 3.55 0.88
CA GLY A 118 1.38 2.44 -0.05
C GLY A 118 0.27 2.63 -1.07
N ASN A 119 0.49 2.06 -2.25
CA ASN A 119 -0.55 1.80 -3.23
C ASN A 119 -0.66 0.30 -3.50
N ASP A 120 -1.73 -0.34 -3.04
CA ASP A 120 -2.04 -1.74 -3.36
C ASP A 120 -2.88 -1.83 -4.65
N VAL A 121 -2.22 -1.76 -5.81
CA VAL A 121 -2.93 -1.76 -7.11
C VAL A 121 -3.62 -3.11 -7.35
N SER A 122 -4.91 -3.05 -7.69
CA SER A 122 -5.79 -4.21 -7.75
C SER A 122 -6.49 -4.37 -9.08
N SER A 123 -6.39 -5.55 -9.68
CA SER A 123 -7.19 -5.94 -10.85
C SER A 123 -8.53 -6.55 -10.40
N ARG A 124 -9.49 -5.69 -10.08
CA ARG A 124 -10.82 -6.06 -9.55
C ARG A 124 -11.63 -6.94 -10.49
N SER A 125 -11.43 -6.84 -11.81
CA SER A 125 -12.09 -7.76 -12.75
C SER A 125 -11.70 -9.23 -12.51
N ILE A 126 -10.47 -9.48 -12.07
CA ILE A 126 -9.94 -10.83 -11.81
C ILE A 126 -10.34 -11.30 -10.41
N GLU A 127 -10.22 -10.43 -9.39
CA GLU A 127 -10.66 -10.71 -8.02
C GLU A 127 -12.17 -11.01 -7.95
N GLY A 128 -12.98 -10.21 -8.63
CA GLY A 128 -14.44 -10.34 -8.65
C GLY A 128 -14.94 -11.59 -9.40
N GLU A 129 -14.16 -12.12 -10.35
CA GLU A 129 -14.48 -13.35 -11.07
C GLU A 129 -14.41 -14.57 -10.14
N ASN A 130 -13.35 -14.68 -9.35
CA ASN A 130 -13.19 -15.75 -8.37
C ASN A 130 -12.22 -15.32 -7.25
N PRO A 131 -12.59 -15.48 -5.97
CA PRO A 131 -11.69 -15.12 -4.87
C PRO A 131 -10.38 -15.91 -4.86
N LEU A 132 -10.33 -17.10 -5.48
CA LEU A 132 -9.09 -17.87 -5.63
C LEU A 132 -8.10 -17.24 -6.62
N TYR A 133 -8.53 -16.22 -7.38
CA TYR A 133 -7.66 -15.46 -8.29
C TYR A 133 -7.03 -14.23 -7.64
N LEU A 134 -7.30 -13.97 -6.36
CA LEU A 134 -6.69 -12.86 -5.60
C LEU A 134 -5.16 -12.76 -5.78
N PRO A 135 -4.37 -13.86 -5.73
CA PRO A 135 -2.93 -13.76 -5.97
C PRO A 135 -2.57 -13.20 -7.35
N GLN A 136 -3.35 -13.51 -8.38
CA GLN A 136 -3.13 -13.00 -9.74
C GLN A 136 -3.55 -11.53 -9.87
N ALA A 137 -4.61 -11.15 -9.14
CA ALA A 137 -5.15 -9.80 -9.11
C ALA A 137 -4.30 -8.81 -8.29
N LYS A 138 -3.45 -9.33 -7.38
CA LYS A 138 -2.63 -8.52 -6.46
C LYS A 138 -1.13 -8.63 -6.69
N VAL A 139 -0.60 -9.73 -7.26
CA VAL A 139 0.85 -9.98 -7.36
C VAL A 139 1.32 -10.01 -8.81
N TYR A 140 1.92 -8.92 -9.29
CA TYR A 140 2.54 -8.79 -10.61
C TYR A 140 3.60 -7.68 -10.60
N ALA A 141 4.30 -7.43 -11.71
CA ALA A 141 5.31 -6.37 -11.74
C ALA A 141 4.63 -4.99 -11.69
N GLY A 142 5.08 -4.10 -10.80
CA GLY A 142 4.49 -2.76 -10.61
C GLY A 142 3.10 -2.79 -9.96
N CYS A 143 2.75 -3.87 -9.25
CA CYS A 143 1.46 -4.01 -8.57
C CYS A 143 1.39 -3.23 -7.25
N CYS A 144 2.54 -2.78 -6.73
CA CYS A 144 2.64 -2.06 -5.47
C CYS A 144 3.53 -0.83 -5.68
N ALA A 145 3.31 0.23 -4.91
CA ALA A 145 4.25 1.33 -4.76
C ALA A 145 4.38 1.69 -3.28
N LEU A 146 5.58 2.08 -2.85
CA LEU A 146 5.87 2.51 -1.48
C LEU A 146 6.70 3.80 -1.50
N GLY A 147 6.47 4.69 -0.53
CA GLY A 147 7.32 5.86 -0.34
C GLY A 147 6.58 7.08 0.21
N PRO A 148 7.16 8.29 0.08
CA PRO A 148 8.49 8.58 -0.47
C PRO A 148 9.64 8.22 0.49
N GLY A 149 9.33 7.76 1.70
CA GLY A 149 10.30 7.30 2.68
C GLY A 149 9.58 6.69 3.88
N ILE A 150 10.33 6.38 4.94
CA ILE A 150 9.76 5.87 6.19
C ILE A 150 9.76 7.00 7.20
N THR A 151 8.57 7.37 7.70
CA THR A 151 8.44 8.26 8.85
C THR A 151 8.58 7.43 10.12
N PRO A 152 9.57 7.71 11.00
CA PRO A 152 9.74 6.94 12.22
C PRO A 152 8.51 6.99 13.12
N ALA A 153 8.22 5.89 13.81
CA ALA A 153 6.98 5.78 14.59
C ALA A 153 6.87 6.83 15.70
N TRP A 154 7.99 7.30 16.26
CA TRP A 154 8.02 8.34 17.30
C TRP A 154 7.82 9.77 16.77
N GLU A 155 7.81 9.96 15.45
CA GLU A 155 7.52 11.26 14.82
C GLU A 155 6.05 11.40 14.42
N VAL A 156 5.30 10.28 14.37
CA VAL A 156 3.86 10.28 14.10
C VAL A 156 3.10 10.40 15.41
N SER A 157 2.39 11.52 15.57
CA SER A 157 1.66 11.85 16.81
C SER A 157 0.53 10.88 17.15
N ASP A 158 -0.32 10.55 16.17
CA ASP A 158 -1.41 9.59 16.31
C ASP A 158 -1.65 8.89 14.95
N PRO A 159 -1.19 7.63 14.79
CA PRO A 159 -1.31 6.92 13.52
C PRO A 159 -2.74 6.47 13.21
N TYR A 160 -3.65 6.53 14.19
CA TYR A 160 -5.08 6.30 14.01
C TYR A 160 -5.85 7.59 13.71
N ASN A 161 -5.15 8.71 13.48
CA ASN A 161 -5.75 9.99 13.11
C ASN A 161 -4.97 10.69 11.99
N LEU A 162 -4.74 9.98 10.90
CA LEU A 162 -4.12 10.51 9.70
C LEU A 162 -5.16 10.61 8.59
N THR A 163 -5.22 11.74 7.88
CA THR A 163 -6.00 11.83 6.65
C THR A 163 -5.19 11.23 5.50
N ILE A 164 -5.84 10.36 4.73
CA ILE A 164 -5.34 9.80 3.48
C ILE A 164 -6.14 10.45 2.35
N ARG A 165 -5.47 11.08 1.38
CA ARG A 165 -6.09 11.69 0.20
C ARG A 165 -5.57 11.00 -1.04
N LEU A 166 -6.48 10.65 -1.95
CA LEU A 166 -6.17 10.10 -3.25
C LEU A 166 -6.63 11.08 -4.32
N THR A 167 -5.74 11.38 -5.26
CA THR A 167 -6.01 12.17 -6.45
C THR A 167 -5.57 11.37 -7.66
N ILE A 168 -6.42 11.31 -8.68
CA ILE A 168 -6.13 10.64 -9.94
C ILE A 168 -6.24 11.69 -11.04
N GLU A 169 -5.13 11.96 -11.71
CA GLU A 169 -5.10 12.84 -12.86
C GLU A 169 -5.21 12.03 -14.15
N ARG A 170 -6.07 12.47 -15.07
CA ARG A 170 -6.19 11.95 -16.43
C ARG A 170 -6.07 13.12 -17.40
N ASN A 171 -5.20 12.99 -18.40
CA ASN A 171 -4.94 14.08 -19.35
C ASN A 171 -4.56 15.41 -18.67
N LYS A 172 -3.78 15.35 -17.57
CA LYS A 172 -3.34 16.50 -16.76
C LYS A 172 -4.47 17.28 -16.08
N GLN A 173 -5.63 16.65 -15.89
CA GLN A 173 -6.77 17.19 -15.14
C GLN A 173 -7.15 16.22 -14.03
N VAL A 174 -7.62 16.73 -12.89
CA VAL A 174 -8.17 15.90 -11.82
C VAL A 174 -9.39 15.18 -12.36
N TYR A 175 -9.32 13.86 -12.42
CA TYR A 175 -10.39 12.98 -12.87
C TYR A 175 -11.16 12.39 -11.70
N TRP A 176 -10.47 12.09 -10.60
CA TRP A 176 -11.05 11.60 -9.38
C TRP A 176 -10.28 12.13 -8.17
N GLU A 177 -10.99 12.48 -7.11
CA GLU A 177 -10.41 12.87 -5.83
C GLU A 177 -11.28 12.39 -4.67
N GLY A 178 -10.65 12.06 -3.54
CA GLY A 178 -11.34 11.67 -2.33
C GLY A 178 -10.39 11.58 -1.14
N ASP A 179 -10.95 11.65 0.07
CA ASP A 179 -10.20 11.53 1.30
C ASP A 179 -10.90 10.65 2.34
N THR A 180 -10.10 10.06 3.22
CA THR A 180 -10.55 9.25 4.35
C THR A 180 -9.62 9.46 5.55
N SER A 181 -9.95 8.86 6.68
CA SER A 181 -9.13 8.90 7.90
C SER A 181 -8.81 7.50 8.40
N THR A 182 -7.60 7.32 8.94
CA THR A 182 -7.24 6.09 9.68
C THR A 182 -8.07 5.86 10.94
N ARG A 183 -8.88 6.84 11.38
CA ARG A 183 -9.89 6.65 12.44
C ARG A 183 -10.96 5.63 12.08
N GLU A 184 -11.24 5.48 10.80
CA GLU A 184 -12.28 4.56 10.30
C GLU A 184 -11.77 3.10 10.23
N LEU A 185 -10.49 2.85 10.56
CA LEU A 185 -9.96 1.49 10.68
C LEU A 185 -10.63 0.77 11.84
N LYS A 186 -11.28 -0.34 11.51
CA LYS A 186 -11.87 -1.23 12.50
C LYS A 186 -10.81 -2.08 13.20
N ARG A 187 -9.83 -2.57 12.44
CA ARG A 187 -8.78 -3.48 12.93
C ARG A 187 -7.63 -2.68 13.52
N ARG A 188 -7.11 -3.13 14.65
CA ARG A 188 -5.95 -2.49 15.30
C ARG A 188 -4.66 -2.95 14.62
N PHE A 189 -3.66 -2.09 14.53
CA PHE A 189 -2.36 -2.44 13.96
C PHE A 189 -1.73 -3.62 14.69
N GLU A 190 -1.77 -3.61 16.03
CA GLU A 190 -1.19 -4.66 16.86
C GLU A 190 -1.87 -6.02 16.61
N GLU A 191 -3.17 -6.01 16.34
CA GLU A 191 -3.93 -7.20 15.95
C GLU A 191 -3.44 -7.74 14.59
N LEU A 192 -3.33 -6.87 13.57
CA LEU A 192 -2.87 -7.26 12.24
C LEU A 192 -1.43 -7.82 12.29
N VAL A 193 -0.52 -7.13 13.01
CA VAL A 193 0.86 -7.60 13.20
C VAL A 193 0.90 -8.94 13.93
N SER A 194 0.08 -9.13 14.98
CA SER A 194 0.06 -10.40 15.72
C SER A 194 -0.35 -11.59 14.86
N TYR A 195 -1.30 -11.40 13.94
CA TYR A 195 -1.71 -12.45 13.00
C TYR A 195 -0.69 -12.67 11.89
N LEU A 196 0.00 -11.61 11.44
CA LEU A 196 1.02 -11.70 10.40
C LEU A 196 2.25 -12.49 10.86
N PHE A 197 2.66 -12.30 12.13
CA PHE A 197 3.79 -12.99 12.74
C PHE A 197 3.44 -14.37 13.33
N LEU A 198 2.17 -14.80 13.22
CA LEU A 198 1.75 -16.09 13.74
C LEU A 198 2.29 -17.22 12.86
N GLU A 199 3.29 -17.94 13.35
CA GLU A 199 3.99 -19.03 12.62
C GLU A 199 4.64 -18.55 11.32
N ASN A 200 5.03 -17.28 11.23
CA ASN A 200 5.69 -16.69 10.07
C ASN A 200 6.72 -15.65 10.51
N ASP A 201 7.97 -15.84 10.09
CA ASP A 201 9.11 -15.03 10.51
C ASP A 201 9.54 -14.05 9.42
N PHE A 202 9.99 -12.86 9.83
CA PHE A 202 10.48 -11.80 8.94
C PHE A 202 11.86 -11.30 9.38
N PRO A 203 12.95 -12.02 9.05
CA PRO A 203 14.30 -11.69 9.55
C PRO A 203 14.78 -10.28 9.23
N ASP A 204 14.36 -9.75 8.07
CA ASP A 204 14.71 -8.39 7.61
C ASP A 204 13.59 -7.37 7.88
N GLY A 205 12.49 -7.79 8.51
CA GLY A 205 11.27 -7.01 8.68
C GLY A 205 10.30 -7.13 7.50
N VAL A 206 9.16 -6.44 7.62
CA VAL A 206 8.04 -6.55 6.70
C VAL A 206 7.24 -5.26 6.62
N PHE A 207 6.73 -4.97 5.42
CA PHE A 207 5.78 -3.90 5.17
C PHE A 207 4.37 -4.47 5.21
N LEU A 208 3.46 -3.84 5.96
CA LEU A 208 2.06 -4.26 6.04
C LEU A 208 1.13 -3.12 5.63
N CYS A 209 0.53 -3.22 4.45
CA CYS A 209 -0.53 -2.32 4.01
C CYS A 209 -1.81 -2.61 4.82
N THR A 210 -2.44 -1.59 5.40
CA THR A 210 -3.49 -1.78 6.42
C THR A 210 -4.92 -1.82 5.86
N GLY A 211 -5.07 -1.87 4.55
CA GLY A 211 -6.32 -1.77 3.81
C GLY A 211 -6.68 -0.32 3.45
N THR A 212 -7.54 -0.17 2.45
CA THR A 212 -8.09 1.11 1.98
C THR A 212 -9.58 1.28 2.33
N ALA A 213 -10.01 2.53 2.54
CA ALA A 213 -11.42 2.95 2.53
C ALA A 213 -11.81 3.71 1.26
N LEU A 214 -10.83 4.19 0.48
CA LEU A 214 -11.06 4.94 -0.75
C LEU A 214 -11.08 3.97 -1.92
N VAL A 215 -12.29 3.58 -2.32
CA VAL A 215 -12.53 2.75 -3.49
C VAL A 215 -13.29 3.59 -4.51
N PRO A 216 -12.68 3.92 -5.66
CA PRO A 216 -13.39 4.58 -6.75
C PRO A 216 -14.61 3.77 -7.20
N GLU A 217 -15.63 4.46 -7.70
CA GLU A 217 -16.90 3.85 -8.09
C GLU A 217 -16.73 2.80 -9.21
N LYS A 218 -17.65 1.84 -9.33
CA LYS A 218 -17.56 0.70 -10.28
C LYS A 218 -17.28 1.07 -11.75
N GLN A 219 -17.62 2.29 -12.16
CA GLN A 219 -17.41 2.79 -13.52
C GLN A 219 -15.96 3.26 -13.76
N PHE A 220 -15.20 3.44 -12.69
CA PHE A 220 -13.81 3.86 -12.69
C PHE A 220 -12.89 2.68 -13.04
N THR A 221 -11.88 2.94 -13.88
CA THR A 221 -10.73 2.06 -14.06
C THR A 221 -9.51 2.92 -14.40
N LEU A 222 -8.35 2.53 -13.89
CA LEU A 222 -7.07 3.15 -14.22
C LEU A 222 -6.73 2.93 -15.71
N GLN A 223 -6.25 3.98 -16.36
CA GLN A 223 -5.85 3.98 -17.76
C GLN A 223 -4.36 4.33 -17.91
N PRO A 224 -3.67 3.80 -18.94
CA PRO A 224 -2.33 4.26 -19.27
C PRO A 224 -2.27 5.78 -19.42
N GLY A 225 -1.28 6.40 -18.80
CA GLY A 225 -1.11 7.86 -18.78
C GLY A 225 -1.85 8.57 -17.66
N ASP A 226 -2.67 7.87 -16.87
CA ASP A 226 -3.14 8.39 -15.58
C ASP A 226 -1.95 8.59 -14.64
N VAL A 227 -2.12 9.49 -13.66
CA VAL A 227 -1.19 9.68 -12.55
C VAL A 227 -1.96 9.53 -11.25
N VAL A 228 -1.53 8.58 -10.42
CA VAL A 228 -2.07 8.36 -9.08
C VAL A 228 -1.20 9.12 -8.08
N GLN A 229 -1.80 9.96 -7.25
CA GLN A 229 -1.13 10.64 -6.16
C GLN A 229 -1.86 10.33 -4.84
N ILE A 230 -1.10 9.84 -3.87
CA ILE A 230 -1.58 9.49 -2.53
C ILE A 230 -0.84 10.36 -1.53
N ARG A 231 -1.58 11.11 -0.73
CA ARG A 231 -1.05 11.95 0.34
C ARG A 231 -1.53 11.45 1.68
N VAL A 232 -0.60 11.28 2.62
CA VAL A 232 -0.93 10.98 4.01
C VAL A 232 -0.35 12.08 4.88
N ASP A 233 -1.17 12.61 5.79
CA ASP A 233 -0.71 13.64 6.72
C ASP A 233 0.51 13.15 7.51
N GLN A 234 1.45 14.05 7.79
CA GLN A 234 2.76 13.79 8.43
C GLN A 234 3.76 12.94 7.60
N LEU A 235 3.33 12.19 6.58
CA LEU A 235 4.19 11.28 5.80
C LEU A 235 4.61 11.83 4.42
N GLY A 236 3.85 12.77 3.85
CA GLY A 236 4.16 13.39 2.55
C GLY A 236 3.28 12.86 1.42
N SER A 237 3.84 12.63 0.23
CA SER A 237 3.07 12.21 -0.94
C SER A 237 3.82 11.19 -1.80
N LEU A 238 3.11 10.16 -2.24
CA LEU A 238 3.54 9.14 -3.18
C LEU A 238 2.82 9.38 -4.51
N ARG A 239 3.56 9.45 -5.61
CA ARG A 239 3.03 9.72 -6.95
C ARG A 239 3.53 8.65 -7.90
N ASN A 240 2.65 8.07 -8.71
CA ASN A 240 3.04 7.07 -9.70
C ASN A 240 2.24 7.24 -11.01
N PRO A 241 2.89 7.35 -12.17
CA PRO A 241 2.20 7.23 -13.46
C PRO A 241 1.73 5.79 -13.71
N VAL A 242 0.71 5.63 -14.55
CA VAL A 242 0.13 4.32 -14.88
C VAL A 242 0.55 3.86 -16.26
N VAL A 243 0.95 2.59 -16.37
CA VAL A 243 1.18 1.89 -17.65
C VAL A 243 0.39 0.57 -17.71
N ARG A 244 0.19 0.01 -18.91
CA ARG A 244 -0.54 -1.25 -19.08
C ARG A 244 0.36 -2.40 -19.51
N GLY A 245 0.29 -3.47 -18.74
CA GLY A 245 0.98 -4.73 -18.98
C GLY A 245 2.51 -4.63 -19.00
N LYS A 246 3.15 -5.77 -19.29
CA LYS A 246 4.62 -5.87 -19.34
C LYS A 246 5.25 -4.99 -20.42
N ILE A 247 4.54 -4.79 -21.54
CA ILE A 247 5.02 -3.98 -22.68
C ILE A 247 5.10 -2.49 -22.29
N GLY A 248 4.06 -1.98 -21.61
CA GLY A 248 4.06 -0.59 -21.12
C GLY A 248 5.21 -0.33 -20.16
N MET A 249 5.47 -1.28 -19.24
CA MET A 249 6.56 -1.20 -18.27
C MET A 249 7.95 -1.21 -18.92
N ALA A 250 8.16 -2.03 -19.97
CA ALA A 250 9.43 -2.06 -20.70
C ALA A 250 9.71 -0.77 -21.48
N SER A 251 8.65 -0.05 -21.89
CA SER A 251 8.76 1.20 -22.65
C SER A 251 8.96 2.43 -21.76
N SER A 252 8.74 2.29 -20.46
CA SER A 252 8.87 3.36 -19.46
C SER A 252 10.20 3.35 -18.70
N ASN A 253 10.98 2.27 -18.82
CA ASN A 253 12.37 2.26 -18.35
C ASN A 253 13.25 2.87 -19.45
N PRO A 254 13.92 4.03 -19.22
CA PRO A 254 14.84 4.62 -20.17
C PRO A 254 16.09 3.75 -20.41
#